data_AF-A0A645BQV0-F1
#
_entry.id   AF-A0A645BQV0-F1
#
_cell.length_a   1.000
_cell.length_b   1.000
_cell.length_c   1.000
_cell.angle_alpha   90.00
_cell.angle_beta   90.00
_cell.angle_gamma   90.00
#
_symmetry.space_group_name_H-M   'P 1'
#
loop_
_entity.id
_entity.type
_entity.pdbx_description
1 polymer ?
#
loop_
_entity_poly.entity_id
_entity_poly.type
_entity_poly.pdbx_seq_one_letter_code
_entity_poly.pdbx_strand_id
1 'polypeptide(L)' 'MFNGFDEDELYLLDEDPYELNNLAHDRKYALKLEELCRCMWKRAKETRDESFLESEYYMFRFAPIGPEKMQKPSIYNKDA' A
#
# COMPACT_ATOMS: atom_id res chain seq x y z
N MET A 1 -0.63 -10.87 19.00
CA MET A 1 0.54 -11.17 18.16
C MET A 1 0.99 -9.89 17.51
N PHE A 2 2.28 -9.57 17.55
CA PHE A 2 2.86 -8.39 16.92
C PHE A 2 3.78 -8.92 15.82
N ASN A 3 3.33 -8.94 14.56
CA ASN A 3 4.24 -9.08 13.44
C ASN A 3 4.70 -7.67 13.09
N GLY A 4 5.85 -7.28 13.64
CA GLY A 4 6.30 -5.88 13.65
C GLY A 4 6.90 -5.41 12.33
N PHE A 5 7.12 -6.32 11.38
CA PHE A 5 7.67 -6.04 10.07
C PHE A 5 7.14 -7.12 9.13
N ASP A 6 6.22 -6.74 8.25
CA ASP A 6 5.92 -7.52 7.07
C ASP A 6 6.06 -6.63 5.84
N GLU A 7 6.46 -7.23 4.73
CA GLU A 7 6.58 -6.54 3.45
C GLU A 7 5.18 -6.33 2.85
N ASP A 8 5.03 -5.39 1.92
CA ASP A 8 3.82 -5.36 1.10
C ASP A 8 3.69 -6.68 0.34
N GLU A 9 2.47 -7.18 0.17
CA GLU A 9 2.20 -8.46 -0.48
C GLU A 9 1.38 -8.28 -1.76
N LEU A 10 1.82 -8.92 -2.86
CA LEU A 10 1.13 -8.93 -4.14
C LEU A 10 1.21 -10.31 -4.79
N TYR A 11 0.06 -10.89 -5.13
CA TYR A 11 -0.03 -12.23 -5.71
C TYR A 11 -0.86 -12.24 -7.00
N LEU A 12 -0.44 -13.07 -7.95
CA LEU A 12 -1.21 -13.37 -9.17
C LEU A 12 -2.01 -14.65 -8.95
N LEU A 13 -3.23 -14.52 -8.44
CA LEU A 13 -4.03 -15.66 -7.98
C LEU A 13 -4.34 -16.71 -9.08
N ASP A 14 -4.38 -16.30 -10.35
CA ASP A 14 -4.60 -17.22 -11.47
C ASP A 14 -3.42 -18.20 -11.65
N GLU A 15 -2.20 -17.75 -11.34
CA GLU A 15 -0.96 -18.53 -11.49
C GLU A 15 -0.46 -19.09 -10.14
N ASP A 16 -0.78 -18.39 -9.05
CA ASP A 16 -0.36 -18.69 -7.68
C ASP A 16 -1.56 -18.60 -6.70
N PRO A 17 -2.49 -19.56 -6.77
CA PRO A 17 -3.71 -19.57 -5.94
C PRO A 17 -3.44 -19.81 -4.46
N TYR A 18 -2.20 -20.17 -4.10
CA TYR A 18 -1.79 -20.43 -2.71
C TYR A 18 -0.91 -19.31 -2.16
N GLU A 19 -0.73 -18.21 -2.90
CA GLU A 19 -0.05 -16.99 -2.43
C GLU A 19 1.38 -17.27 -1.90
N LEU A 20 2.11 -18.14 -2.59
CA LEU A 20 3.45 -18.58 -2.17
C LEU A 20 4.57 -17.68 -2.71
N ASN A 21 4.28 -16.84 -3.71
CA ASN A 21 5.25 -16.03 -4.42
C ASN A 21 4.85 -14.55 -4.38
N ASN A 22 5.39 -13.82 -3.40
CA ASN A 22 5.15 -12.39 -3.27
C ASN A 22 5.86 -11.60 -4.41
N LEU A 23 5.09 -10.83 -5.18
CA LEU A 23 5.53 -10.02 -6.32
C LEU A 23 5.64 -8.53 -6.00
N ALA A 24 5.42 -8.10 -4.77
CA ALA A 24 5.37 -6.67 -4.42
C ALA A 24 6.67 -5.92 -4.73
N HIS A 25 7.81 -6.61 -4.69
CA HIS A 25 9.12 -6.05 -5.00
C HIS A 25 9.54 -6.18 -6.46
N ASP A 26 8.77 -6.88 -7.30
CA ASP A 26 9.05 -6.97 -8.73
C ASP A 26 8.63 -5.67 -9.45
N ARG A 27 9.61 -4.98 -10.01
CA ARG A 27 9.43 -3.72 -10.75
C ARG A 27 8.43 -3.84 -11.90
N LYS A 28 8.25 -5.03 -12.47
CA LYS A 28 7.25 -5.31 -13.50
C LYS A 28 5.83 -4.97 -13.03
N TYR A 29 5.54 -5.14 -11.74
CA TYR A 29 4.21 -4.96 -11.16
C TYR A 29 4.05 -3.67 -10.36
N ALA A 30 5.07 -2.80 -10.30
CA ALA A 30 5.04 -1.57 -9.51
C ALA A 30 3.82 -0.67 -9.84
N LEU A 31 3.47 -0.52 -11.12
CA LEU A 31 2.30 0.27 -11.53
C LEU A 31 0.97 -0.38 -11.10
N LYS A 32 0.90 -1.72 -11.12
CA LYS A 32 -0.29 -2.45 -10.68
C LYS A 32 -0.45 -2.34 -9.16
N LEU A 33 0.64 -2.43 -8.41
CA LEU A 33 0.64 -2.23 -6.97
C LEU A 33 0.14 -0.83 -6.61
N GLU A 34 0.62 0.21 -7.30
CA GLU A 34 0.12 1.58 -7.12
C GLU A 34 -1.37 1.70 -7.41
N GLU A 35 -1.86 1.12 -8.50
CA GLU A 35 -3.28 1.10 -8.87
C GLU A 35 -4.15 0.45 -7.77
N LEU A 36 -3.72 -0.69 -7.24
CA LEU A 36 -4.43 -1.40 -6.17
C LEU A 36 -4.45 -0.57 -4.87
N CYS A 37 -3.33 0.08 -4.53
CA CYS A 37 -3.30 1.02 -3.40
C CYS A 37 -4.27 2.19 -3.62
N ARG A 38 -4.40 2.74 -4.84
CA ARG A 38 -5.40 3.79 -5.14
C ARG A 38 -6.81 3.29 -4.90
N CYS A 39 -7.10 2.06 -5.32
CA CYS A 39 -8.40 1.42 -5.10
C CYS A 39 -8.69 1.22 -3.60
N MET A 40 -7.71 0.79 -2.82
CA MET A 40 -7.82 0.65 -1.36
C MET A 40 -8.20 1.99 -0.70
N TRP A 41 -7.48 3.07 -1.01
CA TRP A 41 -7.78 4.40 -0.47
C TRP A 41 -9.13 4.93 -0.91
N LYS A 42 -9.48 4.74 -2.19
CA LYS A 42 -10.80 5.11 -2.71
C LYS A 42 -11.90 4.39 -1.94
N ARG A 43 -11.74 3.08 -1.71
CA ARG A 43 -12.70 2.26 -0.98
C ARG A 43 -12.86 2.74 0.46
N ALA A 44 -11.76 3.04 1.15
CA ALA A 44 -11.79 3.57 2.51
C ALA A 44 -12.57 4.89 2.60
N LYS A 45 -12.40 5.80 1.63
CA LYS A 45 -13.18 7.04 1.53
C LYS A 45 -14.67 6.77 1.29
N GLU A 46 -15.00 5.86 0.38
CA GLU A 46 -16.39 5.48 0.08
C GLU A 46 -17.11 4.87 1.29
N THR A 47 -16.41 4.04 2.07
CA THR A 47 -16.98 3.38 3.26
C THR A 47 -16.92 4.25 4.52
N ARG A 48 -16.30 5.43 4.45
CA ARG A 48 -16.01 6.29 5.61
C ARG A 48 -15.28 5.54 6.70
N ASP A 49 -14.27 4.76 6.32
CA ASP A 49 -13.38 4.10 7.26
C ASP A 49 -12.41 5.12 7.88
N GLU A 50 -12.93 5.95 8.77
CA GLU A 50 -12.19 7.02 9.45
C GLU A 50 -11.04 6.45 10.29
N SER A 51 -11.22 5.22 10.84
CA SER A 51 -10.17 4.55 11.61
C SER A 51 -8.97 4.18 10.75
N PHE A 52 -9.17 3.87 9.47
CA PHE A 52 -8.09 3.61 8.52
C PHE A 52 -7.54 4.90 7.88
N LEU A 53 -8.42 5.85 7.53
CA LEU A 53 -8.04 7.11 6.87
C LEU A 53 -7.24 8.05 7.76
N GLU A 54 -7.65 8.17 9.04
CA GLU A 54 -7.07 9.11 10.02
C GLU A 54 -6.06 8.42 10.94
N SER A 55 -5.74 7.15 10.67
CA SER A 55 -4.74 6.45 11.45
C SER A 55 -3.37 7.09 11.24
N GLU A 56 -2.85 7.72 12.30
CA GLU A 56 -1.43 8.08 12.39
C GLU A 56 -0.55 6.87 12.76
N TYR A 57 -1.11 5.66 12.69
CA TYR A 57 -0.33 4.45 12.90
C TYR A 57 0.66 4.30 11.75
N TYR A 58 1.93 4.49 12.09
CA TYR A 58 3.04 4.58 11.14
C TYR A 58 3.10 3.41 10.15
N MET A 59 2.64 2.22 10.55
CA MET A 59 2.59 1.04 9.67
C MET A 59 1.69 1.21 8.45
N PHE A 60 0.64 2.04 8.49
CA PHE A 60 -0.22 2.30 7.33
C PHE A 60 0.35 3.36 6.37
N ARG A 61 1.49 3.98 6.75
CA ARG A 61 2.18 4.98 5.92
C ARG A 61 3.28 4.37 5.03
N PHE A 62 3.47 3.04 5.04
CA PHE A 62 4.42 2.35 4.14
C PHE A 62 3.85 2.06 2.74
N ALA A 63 2.53 2.21 2.55
CA ALA A 63 1.93 1.99 1.24
C ALA A 63 2.63 2.87 0.18
N PRO A 64 2.84 2.37 -1.06
CA PRO A 64 3.52 3.10 -2.14
C PRO A 64 2.97 4.50 -2.41
N ILE A 65 1.70 4.73 -2.08
CA ILE A 65 1.03 6.02 -2.10
C ILE A 65 0.13 6.19 -0.87
N GLY A 66 -0.02 7.42 -0.38
CA GLY A 66 -0.94 7.76 0.70
C GLY A 66 -2.38 8.05 0.23
N PRO A 67 -3.33 8.23 1.17
CA PRO A 67 -4.75 8.53 0.89
C PRO A 67 -4.98 9.85 0.15
N GLU A 68 -3.98 10.71 0.11
CA GLU A 68 -3.91 11.97 -0.61
C GLU A 68 -2.55 11.98 -1.35
N LYS A 69 -2.46 12.59 -2.54
CA LYS A 69 -1.17 13.10 -3.02
C LYS A 69 -0.72 14.20 -2.06
N MET A 70 -0.24 13.85 -0.87
CA MET A 70 0.50 14.80 -0.05
C MET A 70 1.83 15.00 -0.76
N GLN A 71 1.94 16.11 -1.49
CA GLN A 71 3.20 16.80 -1.72
C GLN A 71 3.74 17.21 -0.34
N LYS A 72 4.28 16.27 0.40
CA LYS A 72 5.09 16.54 1.57
C LYS A 72 6.29 15.61 1.51
N PRO A 73 7.49 16.12 1.84
CA PRO A 73 8.73 15.39 1.63
C PRO A 73 8.67 14.07 2.40
N SER A 74 8.70 12.97 1.65
CA SER A 74 8.99 11.65 2.18
C SER A 74 10.51 11.55 2.39
N ILE A 75 10.99 10.64 3.24
CA ILE A 75 12.42 10.32 3.31
C ILE A 75 12.99 9.85 1.95
N TYR A 76 12.11 9.47 1.02
CA TYR A 76 12.39 9.14 -0.38
C TYR A 76 12.25 10.30 -1.36
N ASN A 77 11.78 11.47 -0.92
CA ASN A 77 11.57 12.63 -1.78
C ASN A 77 12.02 13.91 -1.05
N LYS A 78 13.34 14.13 -1.04
CA LYS A 78 14.00 15.27 -0.37
C LYS A 78 13.89 16.60 -1.13
N ASP A 79 13.34 16.57 -2.34
CA ASP A 79 13.32 17.70 -3.27
C ASP A 79 11.91 18.27 -3.52
N ALA A 80 10.94 18.02 -2.62
CA ALA A 80 9.59 18.59 -2.67
C ALA A 80 9.39 19.70 -1.64
#